data_AF-A0A8H6W8S3-F1
#
_entry.id   AF-A0A8H6W8S3-F1
#
_cell.length_a   1.000
_cell.length_b   1.000
_cell.length_c   1.000
_cell.angle_alpha   90.00
_cell.angle_beta   90.00
_cell.angle_gamma   90.00
#
_symmetry.space_group_name_H-M   'P 1'
#
loop_
_entity.id
_entity.type
_entity.pdbx_description
1 polymer ?
#
loop_
_entity_poly.entity_id
_entity_poly.type
_entity_poly.pdbx_seq_one_letter_code
_entity_poly.pdbx_strand_id
1 'polypeptide(L)'
;MPVYAVKKGRQTGLFDTWDQCEAQVKGFQGAKFKKFNSNAEALAWIDGETTTTTSNITASTSTASTSSGATKRTSSELQATSETTSAPATGTKQVVYSDGACKNNGKPNALGGIGVWWGPNDPRNLSERCPGKQTNNRAELIAILRVLEETPLSTEPLYIKTDSRYSISSLTEWYPGWIRNGWRTSAGPVLNKELIQYVLAHLDNRKTRGQEIVLQYVKGHSGNPGNDAADALAVAGTFLPQTPERDWVKLKAELERSQQQEVRTQSPPKIRKVASPTQSPSKSAAPSTSQGSRTRSPPKIRAAAARGPPQSPSKPGVVVAPPTSQELNDYAAGLLDDPAADLSF
;
A
#
# COMPACT_ATOMS: atom_id res chain seq x y z
N MET A 1 -12.39 -9.02 26.91
CA MET A 1 -11.31 -10.04 26.94
C MET A 1 -10.16 -9.51 27.79
N PRO A 2 -9.43 -10.34 28.54
CA PRO A 2 -8.25 -9.88 29.25
C PRO A 2 -7.12 -9.56 28.27
N VAL A 3 -6.34 -8.52 28.56
CA VAL A 3 -5.22 -8.07 27.72
C VAL A 3 -3.94 -8.04 28.55
N TYR A 4 -2.83 -8.39 27.93
CA TYR A 4 -1.54 -8.56 28.59
C TYR A 4 -0.57 -7.49 28.10
N ALA A 5 -0.11 -6.64 29.01
CA ALA A 5 0.86 -5.59 28.74
C ALA A 5 2.28 -6.07 29.09
N VAL A 6 3.23 -5.92 28.17
CA VAL A 6 4.66 -6.12 28.43
C VAL A 6 5.37 -4.77 28.36
N LYS A 7 5.86 -4.29 29.51
CA LYS A 7 6.66 -3.06 29.65
C LYS A 7 8.16 -3.32 29.55
N LYS A 8 8.60 -4.56 29.81
CA LYS A 8 9.97 -5.02 29.56
C LYS A 8 9.96 -6.51 29.22
N GLY A 9 10.51 -6.86 28.05
CA GLY A 9 10.53 -8.21 27.48
C GLY A 9 11.21 -8.18 26.11
N ARG A 10 11.13 -9.28 25.34
CA ARG A 10 11.65 -9.36 23.97
C ARG A 10 10.95 -8.40 23.01
N GLN A 11 9.64 -8.23 23.18
CA GLN A 11 8.83 -7.19 22.55
C GLN A 11 7.95 -6.55 23.63
N THR A 12 7.81 -5.24 23.58
CA THR A 12 6.95 -4.45 24.47
C THR A 12 5.68 -4.04 23.74
N GLY A 13 4.55 -3.97 24.46
CA GLY A 13 3.24 -3.67 23.87
C GLY A 13 2.10 -4.45 24.54
N LEU A 14 0.94 -4.40 23.90
CA LEU A 14 -0.23 -5.19 24.28
C LEU A 14 -0.30 -6.50 23.49
N PHE A 15 -0.79 -7.54 24.15
CA PHE A 15 -1.03 -8.87 23.59
C PHE A 15 -2.40 -9.36 24.05
N ASP A 16 -3.20 -9.89 23.13
CA ASP A 16 -4.60 -10.29 23.40
C ASP A 16 -4.71 -11.70 24.02
N THR A 17 -3.59 -12.41 24.12
CA THR A 17 -3.52 -13.77 24.66
C THR A 17 -2.31 -13.95 25.59
N TRP A 18 -2.43 -14.90 26.52
CA TRP A 18 -1.32 -15.23 27.42
C TRP A 18 -0.10 -15.75 26.65
N ASP A 19 -0.29 -16.65 25.68
CA ASP A 19 0.81 -17.30 24.95
C ASP A 19 1.71 -16.28 24.22
N GLN A 20 1.09 -15.26 23.61
CA GLN A 20 1.80 -14.14 22.97
C GLN A 20 2.62 -13.33 23.97
N CYS A 21 2.08 -13.07 25.17
CA CYS A 21 2.77 -12.38 26.26
C CYS A 21 3.90 -13.24 26.84
N GLU A 22 3.64 -14.54 27.10
CA GLU A 22 4.59 -15.49 27.66
C GLU A 22 5.83 -15.61 26.77
N ALA A 23 5.65 -15.67 25.44
CA ALA A 23 6.75 -15.66 24.48
C ALA A 23 7.70 -14.45 24.64
N GLN A 24 7.20 -13.29 25.08
CA GLN A 24 8.03 -12.10 25.27
C GLN A 24 8.78 -12.08 26.62
N VAL A 25 8.26 -12.76 27.64
CA VAL A 25 8.75 -12.61 29.03
C VAL A 25 9.43 -13.86 29.59
N LYS A 26 9.09 -15.06 29.10
CA LYS A 26 9.63 -16.33 29.58
C LYS A 26 11.14 -16.40 29.35
N GLY A 27 11.91 -16.47 30.44
CA GLY A 27 13.37 -16.47 30.39
C GLY A 27 14.02 -15.13 29.97
N PHE A 28 13.28 -14.01 29.99
CA PHE A 28 13.85 -12.68 29.76
C PHE A 28 14.25 -12.03 31.10
N GLN A 29 15.53 -11.66 31.26
CA GLN A 29 16.05 -11.16 32.54
C GLN A 29 15.43 -9.81 32.93
N GLY A 30 14.74 -9.78 34.07
CA GLY A 30 14.07 -8.59 34.58
C GLY A 30 12.86 -8.17 33.73
N ALA A 31 12.12 -9.12 33.16
CA ALA A 31 10.86 -8.84 32.48
C ALA A 31 9.84 -8.14 33.39
N LYS A 32 9.02 -7.27 32.81
CA LYS A 32 7.91 -6.58 33.48
C LYS A 32 6.66 -6.69 32.61
N PHE A 33 5.65 -7.39 33.10
CA PHE A 33 4.36 -7.54 32.44
C PHE A 33 3.22 -7.54 33.46
N LYS A 34 2.00 -7.23 33.01
CA LYS A 34 0.78 -7.25 33.84
C LYS A 34 -0.45 -7.53 32.98
N LYS A 35 -1.42 -8.26 33.54
CA LYS A 35 -2.74 -8.51 32.94
C LYS A 35 -3.72 -7.41 33.35
N PHE A 36 -4.54 -6.99 32.41
CA PHE A 36 -5.57 -5.95 32.55
C PHE A 36 -6.91 -6.44 31.99
N ASN A 37 -7.99 -5.81 32.43
CA ASN A 37 -9.34 -6.06 31.91
C ASN A 37 -9.75 -5.06 30.80
N SER A 38 -8.94 -4.03 30.57
CA SER A 38 -9.13 -2.99 29.55
C SER A 38 -7.80 -2.61 28.88
N ASN A 39 -7.81 -2.43 27.56
CA ASN A 39 -6.64 -1.97 26.80
C ASN A 39 -6.17 -0.56 27.24
N ALA A 40 -7.08 0.28 27.74
CA ALA A 40 -6.75 1.65 28.18
C ALA A 40 -5.85 1.64 29.42
N GLU A 41 -6.21 0.86 30.44
CA GLU A 41 -5.38 0.67 31.64
C GLU A 41 -4.02 0.04 31.31
N ALA A 42 -4.03 -0.89 30.35
CA ALA A 42 -2.86 -1.62 29.91
C ALA A 42 -1.84 -0.72 29.19
N LEU A 43 -2.32 0.22 28.36
CA LEU A 43 -1.50 1.24 27.70
C LEU A 43 -0.91 2.23 28.70
N ALA A 44 -1.73 2.85 29.56
CA ALA A 44 -1.27 3.80 30.58
C ALA A 44 -0.15 3.20 31.46
N TRP A 45 -0.27 1.92 31.82
CA TRP A 45 0.75 1.21 32.56
C TRP A 45 2.07 0.99 31.79
N ILE A 46 2.01 0.71 30.48
CA ILE A 46 3.20 0.63 29.61
C ILE A 46 3.87 2.00 29.49
N ASP A 47 3.11 3.04 29.21
CA ASP A 47 3.64 4.39 28.95
C ASP A 47 4.18 5.05 30.23
N GLY A 48 3.75 4.58 31.41
CA GLY A 48 4.27 5.03 32.70
C GLY A 48 3.47 6.15 33.34
N GLU A 49 2.30 6.48 32.79
CA GLU A 49 1.29 7.25 33.49
C GLU A 49 0.80 6.45 34.70
N THR A 50 1.41 6.75 35.84
CA THR A 50 1.04 6.15 37.11
C THR A 50 -0.17 6.91 37.63
N THR A 51 -1.36 6.57 37.12
CA THR A 51 -2.64 7.03 37.66
C THR A 51 -2.91 6.37 39.01
N THR A 52 -2.12 6.78 40.00
CA THR A 52 -2.41 6.52 41.41
C THR A 52 -3.53 7.47 41.83
N THR A 53 -4.78 7.01 41.79
CA THR A 53 -5.83 7.57 42.63
C THR A 53 -6.65 6.43 43.20
N THR A 54 -6.42 6.19 44.50
CA THR A 54 -7.06 5.15 45.30
C THR A 54 -8.56 5.35 45.39
N SER A 55 -9.29 4.24 45.42
CA SER A 55 -10.72 4.15 45.66
C SER A 55 -11.16 4.89 46.93
N ASN A 56 -12.29 5.61 46.84
CA ASN A 56 -13.46 5.55 47.74
C ASN A 56 -14.26 6.86 47.64
N ILE A 57 -15.51 6.81 47.16
CA ILE A 57 -16.69 7.21 47.96
C ILE A 57 -17.88 6.33 47.54
N THR A 58 -18.34 5.59 48.56
CA THR A 58 -19.65 5.01 48.85
C THR A 58 -20.87 5.51 48.07
N ALA A 59 -21.80 4.59 47.79
CA ALA A 59 -23.13 4.89 47.27
C ALA A 59 -23.98 5.78 48.21
N SER A 60 -24.86 6.62 47.64
CA SER A 60 -26.12 7.02 48.27
C SER A 60 -27.15 7.55 47.26
N THR A 61 -28.27 6.83 47.22
CA THR A 61 -29.62 7.17 46.73
C THR A 61 -30.05 8.63 46.93
N SER A 62 -30.73 9.26 45.95
CA SER A 62 -32.16 9.66 46.08
C SER A 62 -32.73 10.61 44.99
N THR A 63 -33.95 10.26 44.55
CA THR A 63 -35.11 11.12 44.15
C THR A 63 -34.98 12.33 43.21
N ALA A 64 -35.56 12.18 42.01
CA ALA A 64 -36.69 12.94 41.44
C ALA A 64 -36.82 14.48 41.63
N SER A 65 -37.03 15.21 40.52
CA SER A 65 -38.39 15.66 40.13
C SER A 65 -38.48 16.48 38.82
N THR A 66 -39.48 16.07 38.01
CA THR A 66 -40.40 16.75 37.07
C THR A 66 -40.30 18.25 36.70
N SER A 67 -40.80 18.55 35.48
CA SER A 67 -41.39 19.82 34.99
C SER A 67 -40.44 20.83 34.30
N SER A 68 -40.88 21.69 33.37
CA SER A 68 -42.02 21.68 32.43
C SER A 68 -41.86 22.80 31.38
N GLY A 69 -42.35 22.54 30.16
CA GLY A 69 -42.74 23.55 29.16
C GLY A 69 -41.64 24.21 28.31
N ALA A 70 -41.93 24.89 27.19
CA ALA A 70 -43.10 24.87 26.30
C ALA A 70 -42.89 25.90 25.15
N THR A 71 -43.03 25.45 23.90
CA THR A 71 -43.52 26.22 22.72
C THR A 71 -42.68 27.29 21.96
N LYS A 72 -43.04 27.38 20.66
CA LYS A 72 -42.76 28.37 19.59
C LYS A 72 -41.35 28.32 18.97
N ARG A 73 -41.17 28.04 17.67
CA ARG A 73 -41.78 28.48 16.37
C ARG A 73 -41.14 29.76 15.79
N THR A 74 -41.11 29.77 14.44
CA THR A 74 -40.80 30.86 13.48
C THR A 74 -39.37 31.40 13.52
N SER A 75 -38.50 31.30 12.48
CA SER A 75 -38.59 31.41 11.00
C SER A 75 -38.23 32.80 10.45
N SER A 76 -37.00 32.91 9.93
CA SER A 76 -36.55 33.83 8.87
C SER A 76 -35.11 33.38 8.53
N GLU A 77 -34.79 32.90 7.34
CA GLU A 77 -34.84 33.60 6.04
C GLU A 77 -33.85 34.77 6.02
N LEU A 78 -32.70 34.57 5.35
CA LEU A 78 -31.90 35.60 4.66
C LEU A 78 -30.82 34.91 3.81
N GLN A 79 -31.12 34.73 2.52
CA GLN A 79 -30.09 34.58 1.48
C GLN A 79 -29.57 35.96 1.05
N ALA A 80 -28.54 35.97 0.19
CA ALA A 80 -27.77 37.12 -0.32
C ALA A 80 -26.69 37.65 0.67
N THR A 81 -25.47 37.99 0.27
CA THR A 81 -24.90 38.06 -1.10
C THR A 81 -23.37 37.95 -1.10
N SER A 82 -22.82 37.32 -2.14
CA SER A 82 -21.51 37.54 -2.77
C SER A 82 -20.40 38.34 -2.03
N GLU A 83 -19.24 37.70 -1.82
CA GLU A 83 -17.94 38.39 -1.84
C GLU A 83 -16.97 37.78 -2.88
N THR A 84 -16.71 38.62 -3.88
CA THR A 84 -15.56 38.77 -4.77
C THR A 84 -14.24 38.09 -4.38
N THR A 85 -13.67 37.39 -5.37
CA THR A 85 -12.24 37.24 -5.72
C THR A 85 -11.18 37.44 -4.62
N SER A 86 -10.47 36.36 -4.25
CA SER A 86 -9.14 36.48 -3.62
C SER A 86 -8.16 35.36 -4.02
N ALA A 87 -6.96 35.81 -4.43
CA ALA A 87 -5.66 35.10 -4.52
C ALA A 87 -5.53 33.83 -5.41
N PRO A 88 -4.32 33.56 -5.94
CA PRO A 88 -4.01 32.23 -6.49
C PRO A 88 -4.01 31.22 -5.34
N ALA A 89 -4.76 30.13 -5.49
CA ALA A 89 -4.85 29.10 -4.46
C ALA A 89 -3.46 28.49 -4.19
N THR A 90 -2.96 28.69 -2.98
CA THR A 90 -1.91 27.83 -2.41
C THR A 90 -2.37 26.38 -2.48
N GLY A 91 -1.49 25.50 -2.96
CA GLY A 91 -1.84 24.15 -3.41
C GLY A 91 -2.78 23.40 -2.47
N THR A 92 -3.92 22.95 -3.00
CA THR A 92 -4.90 22.19 -2.21
C THR A 92 -4.30 20.85 -1.82
N LYS A 93 -4.00 20.71 -0.53
CA LYS A 93 -3.43 19.50 0.07
C LYS A 93 -4.21 18.25 -0.32
N GLN A 94 -3.65 17.42 -1.21
CA GLN A 94 -4.31 16.18 -1.63
C GLN A 94 -4.14 15.12 -0.55
N VAL A 95 -5.26 14.73 0.08
CA VAL A 95 -5.31 13.69 1.12
C VAL A 95 -6.10 12.51 0.58
N VAL A 96 -5.58 11.31 0.81
CA VAL A 96 -6.22 10.04 0.46
C VAL A 96 -6.01 9.05 1.60
N TYR A 97 -6.99 8.20 1.82
CA TYR A 97 -6.96 7.16 2.85
C TYR A 97 -6.79 5.79 2.19
N SER A 98 -6.01 4.90 2.81
CA SER A 98 -5.72 3.56 2.32
C SER A 98 -5.71 2.57 3.47
N ASP A 99 -6.42 1.45 3.28
CA ASP A 99 -6.65 0.42 4.31
C ASP A 99 -6.57 -0.99 3.69
N GLY A 100 -6.08 -1.96 4.48
CA GLY A 100 -6.06 -3.37 4.08
C GLY A 100 -6.59 -4.30 5.17
N ALA A 101 -7.79 -4.83 4.94
CA ALA A 101 -8.44 -5.79 5.82
C ALA A 101 -8.08 -7.25 5.49
N CYS A 102 -8.04 -8.13 6.49
CA CYS A 102 -7.92 -9.57 6.26
C CYS A 102 -8.75 -10.42 7.24
N LYS A 103 -9.88 -10.96 6.76
CA LYS A 103 -10.66 -11.96 7.51
C LYS A 103 -9.86 -13.24 7.65
N ASN A 104 -9.94 -13.88 8.82
CA ASN A 104 -9.20 -15.11 9.13
C ASN A 104 -7.68 -15.02 8.89
N ASN A 105 -7.09 -13.83 9.08
CA ASN A 105 -5.65 -13.60 8.88
C ASN A 105 -4.78 -14.68 9.59
N GLY A 106 -3.84 -15.26 8.84
CA GLY A 106 -2.98 -16.35 9.32
C GLY A 106 -3.58 -17.76 9.25
N LYS A 107 -4.84 -17.93 8.84
CA LYS A 107 -5.50 -19.24 8.64
C LYS A 107 -5.55 -19.63 7.14
N PRO A 108 -5.79 -20.91 6.79
CA PRO A 108 -5.89 -21.34 5.39
C PRO A 108 -7.03 -20.66 4.60
N ASN A 109 -8.11 -20.26 5.27
CA ASN A 109 -9.26 -19.56 4.70
C ASN A 109 -9.18 -18.03 4.86
N ALA A 110 -7.97 -17.46 4.87
CA ALA A 110 -7.76 -16.02 4.92
C ALA A 110 -8.30 -15.32 3.66
N LEU A 111 -9.00 -14.20 3.85
CA LEU A 111 -9.56 -13.37 2.76
C LEU A 111 -9.09 -11.94 2.98
N GLY A 112 -8.12 -11.49 2.19
CA GLY A 112 -7.59 -10.12 2.21
C GLY A 112 -8.28 -9.22 1.20
N GLY A 113 -8.57 -7.98 1.56
CA GLY A 113 -9.19 -6.96 0.71
C GLY A 113 -8.51 -5.60 0.90
N ILE A 114 -8.59 -4.77 -0.14
CA ILE A 114 -7.89 -3.49 -0.27
C ILE A 114 -8.93 -2.38 -0.43
N GLY A 115 -8.77 -1.30 0.33
CA GLY A 115 -9.60 -0.10 0.26
C GLY A 115 -8.78 1.15 0.00
N VAL A 116 -9.23 1.99 -0.93
CA VAL A 116 -8.70 3.35 -1.12
C VAL A 116 -9.84 4.35 -1.18
N TRP A 117 -9.79 5.38 -0.35
CA TRP A 117 -10.80 6.42 -0.24
C TRP A 117 -10.22 7.82 -0.47
N TRP A 118 -10.63 8.43 -1.58
CA TRP A 118 -10.29 9.79 -2.01
C TRP A 118 -11.29 10.83 -1.48
N GLY A 119 -12.55 10.43 -1.30
CA GLY A 119 -13.62 11.29 -0.83
C GLY A 119 -15.00 10.78 -1.25
N PRO A 120 -16.09 11.38 -0.73
CA PRO A 120 -17.46 11.02 -1.14
C PRO A 120 -17.64 11.14 -2.65
N ASN A 121 -18.16 10.07 -3.28
CA ASN A 121 -18.45 10.00 -4.72
C ASN A 121 -17.24 10.19 -5.67
N ASP A 122 -16.00 10.10 -5.19
CA ASP A 122 -14.82 10.14 -6.07
C ASP A 122 -14.71 8.83 -6.86
N PRO A 123 -14.62 8.87 -8.22
CA PRO A 123 -14.58 7.67 -9.05
C PRO A 123 -13.29 6.85 -8.90
N ARG A 124 -12.27 7.38 -8.21
CA ARG A 124 -11.02 6.68 -7.90
C ARG A 124 -11.09 5.88 -6.59
N ASN A 125 -12.20 5.95 -5.87
CA ASN A 125 -12.45 5.09 -4.71
C ASN A 125 -12.41 3.62 -5.16
N LEU A 126 -11.65 2.80 -4.44
CA LEU A 126 -11.30 1.46 -4.89
C LEU A 126 -11.60 0.43 -3.80
N SER A 127 -12.29 -0.64 -4.19
CA SER A 127 -12.39 -1.88 -3.43
C SER A 127 -11.86 -3.02 -4.29
N GLU A 128 -10.84 -3.72 -3.81
CA GLU A 128 -10.22 -4.83 -4.53
C GLU A 128 -9.98 -6.04 -3.63
N ARG A 129 -9.97 -7.23 -4.24
CA ARG A 129 -9.40 -8.40 -3.60
C ARG A 129 -7.88 -8.27 -3.51
N CYS A 130 -7.30 -8.55 -2.34
CA CYS A 130 -5.84 -8.62 -2.20
C CYS A 130 -5.28 -9.71 -3.14
N PRO A 131 -4.39 -9.39 -4.10
CA PRO A 131 -3.86 -10.37 -5.03
C PRO A 131 -2.88 -11.33 -4.35
N GLY A 132 -2.83 -12.57 -4.83
CA GLY A 132 -1.88 -13.59 -4.35
C GLY A 132 -2.09 -13.95 -2.88
N LYS A 133 -1.05 -13.84 -2.04
CA LYS A 133 -1.13 -14.26 -0.63
C LYS A 133 -2.09 -13.39 0.20
N GLN A 134 -2.97 -14.03 0.96
CA GLN A 134 -4.01 -13.39 1.76
C GLN A 134 -3.49 -13.09 3.19
N THR A 135 -2.99 -11.88 3.45
CA THR A 135 -2.64 -11.40 4.81
C THR A 135 -2.92 -9.90 4.97
N ASN A 136 -3.12 -9.43 6.21
CA ASN A 136 -3.39 -8.01 6.51
C ASN A 136 -2.26 -7.10 5.99
N ASN A 137 -1.05 -7.28 6.52
CA ASN A 137 0.16 -6.54 6.17
C ASN A 137 0.44 -6.44 4.66
N ARG A 138 -0.05 -7.40 3.87
CA ARG A 138 0.09 -7.38 2.41
C ARG A 138 -1.01 -6.58 1.73
N ALA A 139 -2.27 -6.72 2.15
CA ALA A 139 -3.36 -5.88 1.67
C ALA A 139 -3.06 -4.39 1.90
N GLU A 140 -2.55 -4.07 3.09
CA GLU A 140 -2.16 -2.73 3.53
C GLU A 140 -1.09 -2.07 2.64
N LEU A 141 -0.02 -2.81 2.34
CA LEU A 141 1.02 -2.35 1.41
C LEU A 141 0.47 -2.13 -0.01
N ILE A 142 -0.50 -2.96 -0.44
CA ILE A 142 -1.11 -2.82 -1.76
C ILE A 142 -2.11 -1.66 -1.78
N ALA A 143 -2.79 -1.34 -0.68
CA ALA A 143 -3.63 -0.14 -0.58
C ALA A 143 -2.82 1.14 -0.83
N ILE A 144 -1.65 1.26 -0.20
CA ILE A 144 -0.69 2.35 -0.48
C ILE A 144 -0.20 2.29 -1.94
N LEU A 145 0.09 1.09 -2.48
CA LEU A 145 0.49 0.94 -3.87
C LEU A 145 -0.59 1.42 -4.85
N ARG A 146 -1.87 1.11 -4.60
CA ARG A 146 -2.98 1.54 -5.47
C ARG A 146 -3.12 3.05 -5.50
N VAL A 147 -2.96 3.73 -4.36
CA VAL A 147 -2.81 5.19 -4.35
C VAL A 147 -1.66 5.63 -5.27
N LEU A 148 -0.48 5.02 -5.15
CA LEU A 148 0.69 5.39 -5.96
C LEU A 148 0.58 5.03 -7.45
N GLU A 149 -0.25 4.06 -7.83
CA GLU A 149 -0.54 3.70 -9.22
C GLU A 149 -1.59 4.64 -9.85
N GLU A 150 -2.66 4.96 -9.13
CA GLU A 150 -3.79 5.75 -9.65
C GLU A 150 -3.60 7.28 -9.56
N THR A 151 -2.74 7.78 -8.67
CA THR A 151 -2.49 9.24 -8.60
C THR A 151 -1.68 9.68 -9.83
N PRO A 152 -2.09 10.71 -10.58
CA PRO A 152 -1.22 11.32 -11.58
C PRO A 152 0.12 11.79 -10.98
N LEU A 153 1.15 11.93 -11.82
CA LEU A 153 2.39 12.60 -11.43
C LEU A 153 2.12 14.11 -11.34
N SER A 154 2.61 14.73 -10.27
CA SER A 154 2.47 16.16 -9.98
C SER A 154 3.70 16.64 -9.21
N THR A 155 3.87 17.94 -9.00
CA THR A 155 4.80 18.50 -7.99
C THR A 155 4.14 18.69 -6.63
N GLU A 156 2.80 18.66 -6.57
CA GLU A 156 2.06 18.88 -5.33
C GLU A 156 2.19 17.70 -4.35
N PRO A 157 2.41 17.95 -3.04
CA PRO A 157 2.50 16.90 -2.03
C PRO A 157 1.23 16.05 -1.91
N LEU A 158 1.40 14.72 -1.90
CA LEU A 158 0.33 13.75 -1.67
C LEU A 158 0.45 13.14 -0.28
N TYR A 159 -0.65 13.20 0.49
CA TYR A 159 -0.73 12.71 1.85
C TYR A 159 -1.56 11.42 1.89
N ILE A 160 -0.89 10.29 2.15
CA ILE A 160 -1.51 8.98 2.25
C ILE A 160 -1.71 8.66 3.73
N LYS A 161 -2.96 8.53 4.16
CA LYS A 161 -3.35 8.18 5.53
C LYS A 161 -3.69 6.71 5.63
N THR A 162 -3.09 6.03 6.60
CA THR A 162 -3.30 4.60 6.90
C THR A 162 -3.07 4.38 8.39
N ASP A 163 -3.72 3.39 9.00
CA ASP A 163 -3.41 2.94 10.35
C ASP A 163 -2.29 1.88 10.38
N SER A 164 -1.84 1.43 9.21
CA SER A 164 -0.82 0.40 9.06
C SER A 164 0.59 0.87 9.42
N ARG A 165 0.92 0.82 10.73
CA ARG A 165 2.29 1.06 11.23
C ARG A 165 3.32 0.15 10.57
N TYR A 166 2.96 -1.11 10.26
CA TYR A 166 3.82 -2.01 9.52
C TYR A 166 4.19 -1.42 8.16
N SER A 167 3.19 -0.96 7.39
CA SER A 167 3.43 -0.42 6.05
C SER A 167 4.27 0.84 6.12
N ILE A 168 3.93 1.79 7.01
CA ILE A 168 4.70 3.02 7.22
C ILE A 168 6.16 2.70 7.56
N SER A 169 6.44 2.00 8.67
CA SER A 169 7.81 1.72 9.09
C SER A 169 8.58 0.84 8.08
N SER A 170 7.90 -0.05 7.35
CA SER A 170 8.55 -0.83 6.28
C SER A 170 9.03 0.05 5.11
N LEU A 171 8.34 1.15 4.82
CA LEU A 171 8.62 2.06 3.71
C LEU A 171 9.48 3.27 4.11
N THR A 172 9.68 3.53 5.41
CA THR A 172 10.46 4.68 5.92
C THR A 172 11.68 4.28 6.75
N GLU A 173 11.49 3.41 7.75
CA GLU A 173 12.46 3.15 8.82
C GLU A 173 13.28 1.87 8.59
N TRP A 174 12.63 0.79 8.15
CA TRP A 174 13.21 -0.55 8.18
C TRP A 174 13.93 -0.94 6.89
N TYR A 175 13.44 -0.52 5.72
CA TYR A 175 14.06 -0.89 4.43
C TYR A 175 15.54 -0.51 4.29
N PRO A 176 16.08 0.61 4.84
CA PRO A 176 17.51 0.90 4.74
C PRO A 176 18.35 -0.11 5.54
N GLY A 177 17.79 -0.67 6.61
CA GLY A 177 18.38 -1.79 7.37
C GLY A 177 18.30 -3.11 6.59
N TRP A 178 17.16 -3.38 5.97
CA TRP A 178 16.97 -4.58 5.15
C TRP A 178 17.86 -4.60 3.91
N ILE A 179 18.06 -3.47 3.22
CA ILE A 179 19.02 -3.40 2.11
C ILE A 179 20.43 -3.78 2.59
N ARG A 180 20.88 -3.22 3.72
CA ARG A 180 22.21 -3.49 4.29
C ARG A 180 22.42 -4.94 4.75
N ASN A 181 21.36 -5.67 5.07
CA ASN A 181 21.44 -7.06 5.56
C ASN A 181 20.99 -8.12 4.55
N GLY A 182 20.83 -7.75 3.27
CA GLY A 182 20.43 -8.68 2.20
C GLY A 182 18.97 -9.10 2.26
N TRP A 183 18.10 -8.23 2.76
CA TRP A 183 16.66 -8.41 3.00
C TRP A 183 16.34 -9.60 3.92
N ARG A 184 16.98 -9.60 5.09
CA ARG A 184 16.80 -10.60 6.15
C ARG A 184 16.43 -9.95 7.48
N THR A 185 15.92 -10.77 8.37
CA THR A 185 15.65 -10.47 9.78
C THR A 185 16.17 -11.65 10.61
N SER A 186 16.14 -11.53 11.93
CA SER A 186 16.40 -12.68 12.82
C SER A 186 15.44 -13.85 12.60
N ALA A 187 14.25 -13.60 12.04
CA ALA A 187 13.24 -14.61 11.71
C ALA A 187 13.36 -15.19 10.29
N GLY A 188 14.38 -14.79 9.50
CA GLY A 188 14.57 -15.22 8.12
C GLY A 188 14.35 -14.09 7.09
N PRO A 189 14.09 -14.42 5.81
CA PRO A 189 13.87 -13.43 4.75
C PRO A 189 12.74 -12.44 5.09
N VAL A 190 12.89 -11.18 4.67
CA VAL A 190 11.85 -10.15 4.84
C VAL A 190 10.61 -10.55 4.04
N LEU A 191 9.46 -10.67 4.71
CA LEU A 191 8.17 -10.92 4.08
C LEU A 191 7.74 -9.72 3.24
N ASN A 192 7.03 -9.97 2.13
CA ASN A 192 6.58 -8.96 1.17
C ASN A 192 7.70 -8.16 0.47
N LYS A 193 8.97 -8.61 0.56
CA LYS A 193 10.15 -7.94 0.00
C LYS A 193 9.92 -7.38 -1.41
N GLU A 194 9.51 -8.20 -2.37
CA GLU A 194 9.38 -7.80 -3.77
C GLU A 194 8.30 -6.73 -3.97
N LEU A 195 7.20 -6.81 -3.21
CA LEU A 195 6.15 -5.77 -3.17
C LEU A 195 6.69 -4.46 -2.55
N ILE A 196 7.38 -4.54 -1.40
CA ILE A 196 7.99 -3.37 -0.74
C ILE A 196 8.99 -2.69 -1.68
N GLN A 197 9.82 -3.46 -2.39
CA GLN A 197 10.75 -2.92 -3.39
C GLN A 197 10.03 -2.23 -4.57
N TYR A 198 8.83 -2.68 -4.94
CA TYR A 198 8.03 -2.03 -5.99
C TYR A 198 7.37 -0.73 -5.49
N VAL A 199 6.84 -0.72 -4.25
CA VAL A 199 6.31 0.51 -3.62
C VAL A 199 7.41 1.56 -3.45
N LEU A 200 8.61 1.16 -3.00
CA LEU A 200 9.76 2.06 -2.89
C LEU A 200 10.15 2.66 -4.26
N ALA A 201 10.12 1.88 -5.35
CA ALA A 201 10.41 2.39 -6.68
C ALA A 201 9.39 3.44 -7.17
N HIS A 202 8.12 3.35 -6.75
CA HIS A 202 7.12 4.40 -6.97
C HIS A 202 7.39 5.66 -6.15
N LEU A 203 7.78 5.51 -4.87
CA LEU A 203 8.17 6.64 -4.01
C LEU A 203 9.40 7.37 -4.58
N ASP A 204 10.42 6.65 -5.03
CA ASP A 204 11.62 7.22 -5.67
C ASP A 204 11.30 7.89 -7.01
N ASN A 205 10.44 7.30 -7.85
CA ASN A 205 9.96 7.91 -9.10
C ASN A 205 9.25 9.26 -8.85
N ARG A 206 8.46 9.35 -7.78
CA ARG A 206 7.76 10.59 -7.40
C ARG A 206 8.73 11.63 -6.83
N LYS A 207 9.61 11.22 -5.91
CA LYS A 207 10.63 12.06 -5.30
C LYS A 207 11.60 12.68 -6.32
N THR A 208 12.05 11.89 -7.30
CA THR A 208 12.96 12.36 -8.37
C THR A 208 12.30 13.38 -9.31
N ARG A 209 10.97 13.44 -9.35
CA ARG A 209 10.17 14.43 -10.09
C ARG A 209 9.74 15.63 -9.23
N GLY A 210 10.22 15.71 -7.98
CA GLY A 210 9.89 16.79 -7.05
C GLY A 210 8.55 16.63 -6.32
N GLN A 211 7.89 15.48 -6.41
CA GLN A 211 6.67 15.21 -5.65
C GLN A 211 7.00 14.66 -4.25
N GLU A 212 6.52 15.33 -3.21
CA GLU A 212 6.58 14.79 -1.85
C GLU A 212 5.44 13.79 -1.61
N ILE A 213 5.77 12.63 -1.03
CA ILE A 213 4.80 11.64 -0.55
C ILE A 213 4.91 11.53 0.96
N VAL A 214 3.84 11.87 1.66
CA VAL A 214 3.79 11.89 3.11
C VAL A 214 2.86 10.77 3.59
N LEU A 215 3.46 9.69 4.11
CA LEU A 215 2.71 8.65 4.81
C LEU A 215 2.36 9.14 6.23
N GLN A 216 1.09 9.13 6.59
CA GLN A 216 0.59 9.61 7.88
C GLN A 216 -0.18 8.52 8.61
N TYR A 217 0.26 8.19 9.83
CA TYR A 217 -0.51 7.30 10.71
C TYR A 217 -1.81 7.97 11.15
N VAL A 218 -2.93 7.27 10.96
CA VAL A 218 -4.20 7.54 11.64
C VAL A 218 -4.52 6.37 12.56
N LYS A 219 -5.38 6.57 13.56
CA LYS A 219 -5.78 5.48 14.46
C LYS A 219 -6.94 4.70 13.84
N GLY A 220 -6.76 3.39 13.63
CA GLY A 220 -7.83 2.49 13.21
C GLY A 220 -9.02 2.51 14.17
N HIS A 221 -10.23 2.37 13.62
CA HIS A 221 -11.52 2.37 14.33
C HIS A 221 -11.69 3.54 15.34
N SER A 222 -11.17 4.73 15.02
CA SER A 222 -11.25 5.90 15.89
C SER A 222 -12.36 6.89 15.53
N GLY A 223 -13.29 6.53 14.64
CA GLY A 223 -14.30 7.44 14.12
C GLY A 223 -13.71 8.49 13.16
N ASN A 224 -12.72 8.10 12.35
CA ASN A 224 -12.16 8.96 11.31
C ASN A 224 -12.86 8.65 9.98
N PRO A 225 -13.76 9.52 9.47
CA PRO A 225 -14.64 9.14 8.35
C PRO A 225 -13.91 8.70 7.07
N GLY A 226 -12.68 9.20 6.84
CA GLY A 226 -11.87 8.76 5.70
C GLY A 226 -11.21 7.39 5.90
N ASN A 227 -10.78 7.07 7.13
CA ASN A 227 -10.24 5.74 7.44
C ASN A 227 -11.36 4.72 7.51
N ASP A 228 -12.47 5.05 8.17
CA ASP A 228 -13.61 4.16 8.33
C ASP A 228 -14.25 3.83 6.96
N ALA A 229 -14.21 4.77 5.99
CA ALA A 229 -14.62 4.50 4.61
C ALA A 229 -13.60 3.65 3.82
N ALA A 230 -12.30 3.81 4.08
CA ALA A 230 -11.27 2.95 3.49
C ALA A 230 -11.36 1.51 4.04
N ASP A 231 -11.54 1.32 5.35
CA ASP A 231 -11.82 0.04 6.01
C ASP A 231 -13.08 -0.62 5.42
N ALA A 232 -14.18 0.14 5.26
CA ALA A 232 -15.38 -0.39 4.62
C ALA A 232 -15.13 -0.91 3.19
N LEU A 233 -14.34 -0.19 2.38
CA LEU A 233 -13.93 -0.64 1.04
C LEU A 233 -12.99 -1.87 1.10
N ALA A 234 -12.07 -1.92 2.07
CA ALA A 234 -11.17 -3.05 2.26
C ALA A 234 -11.93 -4.31 2.70
N VAL A 235 -12.87 -4.17 3.63
CA VAL A 235 -13.79 -5.23 4.07
C VAL A 235 -14.66 -5.72 2.92
N ALA A 236 -15.21 -4.83 2.08
CA ALA A 236 -15.93 -5.21 0.86
C ALA A 236 -15.02 -6.02 -0.09
N GLY A 237 -13.75 -5.59 -0.24
CA GLY A 237 -12.75 -6.25 -1.08
C GLY A 237 -12.45 -7.71 -0.67
N THR A 238 -12.66 -8.08 0.60
CA THR A 238 -12.49 -9.46 1.07
C THR A 238 -13.49 -10.45 0.45
N PHE A 239 -14.64 -9.96 -0.03
CA PHE A 239 -15.68 -10.78 -0.67
C PHE A 239 -15.50 -10.90 -2.20
N LEU A 240 -14.63 -10.09 -2.80
CA LEU A 240 -14.40 -10.09 -4.24
C LEU A 240 -13.64 -11.36 -4.72
N PRO A 241 -13.76 -11.74 -6.01
CA PRO A 241 -13.08 -12.91 -6.58
C PRO A 241 -11.56 -12.90 -6.38
N GLN A 242 -10.94 -14.08 -6.28
CA GLN A 242 -9.48 -14.18 -6.09
C GLN A 242 -8.70 -13.64 -7.31
N THR A 243 -7.77 -12.72 -7.04
CA THR A 243 -6.85 -12.17 -8.04
C THR A 243 -5.48 -12.86 -7.93
N PRO A 244 -4.84 -13.27 -9.05
CA PRO A 244 -3.52 -13.86 -9.02
C PRO A 244 -2.44 -12.89 -8.52
N GLU A 245 -1.30 -13.45 -8.08
CA GLU A 245 -0.12 -12.69 -7.69
C GLU A 245 0.43 -11.86 -8.87
N ARG A 246 0.86 -10.61 -8.62
CA ARG A 246 1.49 -9.77 -9.64
C ARG A 246 3.01 -10.00 -9.64
N ASP A 247 3.63 -9.96 -10.82
CA ASP A 247 5.09 -10.00 -10.93
C ASP A 247 5.69 -8.64 -10.57
N TRP A 248 5.86 -8.40 -9.26
CA TRP A 248 6.42 -7.17 -8.71
C TRP A 248 7.84 -6.89 -9.20
N VAL A 249 8.62 -7.92 -9.50
CA VAL A 249 10.01 -7.79 -9.98
C VAL A 249 10.02 -7.24 -11.40
N LYS A 250 9.19 -7.79 -12.29
CA LYS A 250 8.99 -7.29 -13.65
C LYS A 250 8.42 -5.88 -13.65
N LEU A 251 7.38 -5.62 -12.88
CA LEU A 251 6.72 -4.31 -12.79
C LEU A 251 7.69 -3.22 -12.30
N LYS A 252 8.53 -3.54 -11.30
CA LYS A 252 9.61 -2.66 -10.85
C LYS A 252 10.62 -2.37 -11.97
N ALA A 253 11.08 -3.41 -12.67
CA ALA A 253 12.02 -3.25 -13.78
C ALA A 253 11.43 -2.50 -15.00
N GLU A 254 10.10 -2.50 -15.17
CA GLU A 254 9.40 -1.69 -16.17
C GLU A 254 9.33 -0.22 -15.74
N LEU A 255 8.96 0.05 -14.49
CA LEU A 255 8.94 1.39 -13.89
C LEU A 255 10.32 2.07 -13.84
N GLU A 256 11.39 1.32 -13.57
CA GLU A 256 12.76 1.86 -13.57
C GLU A 256 13.28 2.14 -15.00
N ARG A 257 12.85 1.34 -15.99
CA ARG A 257 13.22 1.56 -17.40
C ARG A 257 12.52 2.76 -18.02
N SER A 258 11.25 3.00 -17.72
CA SER A 258 10.53 4.19 -18.22
C SER A 258 11.18 5.48 -17.72
N GLN A 259 11.51 5.56 -16.42
CA GLN A 259 12.27 6.67 -15.83
C GLN A 259 13.60 6.93 -16.56
N GLN A 260 14.42 5.90 -16.79
CA GLN A 260 15.70 6.05 -17.48
C GLN A 260 15.52 6.53 -18.93
N GLN A 261 14.46 6.09 -19.61
CA GLN A 261 14.14 6.52 -20.97
C GLN A 261 13.72 7.99 -21.02
N GLU A 262 12.86 8.45 -20.09
CA GLU A 262 12.46 9.85 -20.00
C GLU A 262 13.64 10.79 -19.78
N VAL A 263 14.49 10.51 -18.79
CA VAL A 263 15.71 11.29 -18.49
C VAL A 263 16.63 11.38 -19.72
N ARG A 264 16.75 10.29 -20.48
CA ARG A 264 17.53 10.27 -21.72
C ARG A 264 16.92 11.14 -22.83
N THR A 265 15.58 11.21 -22.93
CA THR A 265 14.89 12.05 -23.92
C THR A 265 14.88 13.54 -23.58
N GLN A 266 14.93 13.89 -22.29
CA GLN A 266 14.95 15.28 -21.81
C GLN A 266 16.37 15.87 -21.74
N SER A 267 17.40 15.03 -21.81
CA SER A 267 18.80 15.48 -21.83
C SER A 267 19.17 16.09 -23.19
N PRO A 268 19.76 17.30 -23.26
CA PRO A 268 20.16 17.91 -24.52
C PRO A 268 21.22 17.05 -25.24
N PRO A 269 21.22 17.02 -26.60
CA PRO A 269 22.16 16.21 -27.35
C PRO A 269 23.60 16.63 -27.07
N LYS A 270 24.44 15.69 -26.64
CA LYS A 270 25.88 15.94 -26.50
C LYS A 270 26.45 16.38 -27.84
N ILE A 271 26.85 17.66 -27.92
CA ILE A 271 27.55 18.21 -29.08
C ILE A 271 28.82 17.37 -29.28
N ARG A 272 28.82 16.53 -30.31
CA ARG A 272 30.05 15.87 -30.76
C ARG A 272 30.97 16.98 -31.27
N LYS A 273 32.09 17.21 -30.58
CA LYS A 273 33.21 17.96 -31.17
C LYS A 273 33.58 17.23 -32.47
N VAL A 274 33.32 17.89 -33.60
CA VAL A 274 33.81 17.43 -34.90
C VAL A 274 35.32 17.49 -34.84
N ALA A 275 35.98 16.35 -35.02
CA ALA A 275 37.44 16.31 -35.09
C ALA A 275 37.86 16.97 -36.41
N SER A 276 38.63 18.06 -36.32
CA SER A 276 39.21 18.71 -37.49
C SER A 276 40.16 17.76 -38.23
N PRO A 277 40.19 17.76 -39.57
CA PRO A 277 41.05 16.88 -40.33
C PRO A 277 42.49 17.43 -40.37
N THR A 278 43.41 16.80 -39.62
CA THR A 278 44.85 17.14 -39.69
C THR A 278 45.62 16.09 -40.48
N GLN A 279 46.33 16.61 -41.47
CA GLN A 279 47.10 16.00 -42.58
C GLN A 279 48.02 14.81 -42.27
N SER A 280 48.27 14.01 -43.31
CA SER A 280 49.34 12.99 -43.40
C SER A 280 50.74 13.61 -43.53
N PRO A 281 51.79 12.94 -43.01
CA PRO A 281 52.83 12.30 -43.85
C PRO A 281 53.30 10.92 -43.30
N SER A 282 54.04 10.03 -44.00
CA SER A 282 54.53 9.96 -45.40
C SER A 282 54.60 8.48 -45.91
N LYS A 283 55.81 7.88 -46.02
CA LYS A 283 56.15 6.48 -46.39
C LYS A 283 57.59 6.12 -45.98
N SER A 284 57.82 4.88 -45.54
CA SER A 284 59.03 4.01 -45.70
C SER A 284 59.12 3.00 -44.54
N ALA A 285 59.64 1.77 -44.64
CA ALA A 285 59.93 0.87 -45.78
C ALA A 285 59.94 -0.59 -45.24
N ALA A 286 59.84 -1.60 -46.10
CA ALA A 286 59.94 -3.05 -45.74
C ALA A 286 61.42 -3.55 -45.90
N PRO A 287 61.85 -4.79 -45.53
CA PRO A 287 61.22 -6.06 -45.96
C PRO A 287 61.32 -7.34 -45.06
N SER A 288 60.49 -8.33 -45.41
CA SER A 288 60.70 -9.81 -45.45
C SER A 288 61.24 -10.65 -44.27
N THR A 289 60.43 -11.63 -43.82
CA THR A 289 60.63 -13.12 -43.91
C THR A 289 59.35 -13.83 -43.40
N SER A 290 58.65 -14.69 -44.17
CA SER A 290 58.82 -16.16 -44.35
C SER A 290 58.49 -16.99 -43.07
N GLN A 291 57.71 -18.08 -43.04
CA GLN A 291 57.07 -18.96 -44.05
C GLN A 291 55.80 -19.67 -43.49
N GLY A 292 54.92 -20.20 -44.36
CA GLY A 292 54.11 -21.43 -44.14
C GLY A 292 52.98 -21.45 -43.09
N SER A 293 51.93 -22.30 -43.17
CA SER A 293 51.48 -23.15 -44.27
C SER A 293 49.96 -23.46 -44.18
N ARG A 294 49.43 -24.17 -45.18
CA ARG A 294 48.01 -24.37 -45.56
C ARG A 294 47.19 -25.24 -44.59
N THR A 295 45.89 -24.96 -44.46
CA THR A 295 44.73 -25.86 -44.78
C THR A 295 43.41 -25.06 -44.66
N ARG A 296 42.60 -24.85 -45.71
CA ARG A 296 41.68 -25.76 -46.44
C ARG A 296 40.28 -25.88 -45.78
N SER A 297 39.34 -25.02 -46.19
CA SER A 297 37.86 -25.22 -46.14
C SER A 297 37.44 -26.36 -47.11
N PRO A 298 36.18 -26.86 -47.22
CA PRO A 298 34.86 -26.22 -47.01
C PRO A 298 33.81 -27.19 -46.34
N PRO A 299 32.46 -27.14 -46.53
CA PRO A 299 31.59 -26.11 -47.11
C PRO A 299 30.39 -25.66 -46.23
N LYS A 300 29.65 -24.66 -46.75
CA LYS A 300 28.40 -24.11 -46.20
C LYS A 300 27.22 -25.08 -46.40
N ILE A 301 26.32 -25.16 -45.42
CA ILE A 301 24.93 -25.62 -45.63
C ILE A 301 23.99 -24.44 -45.43
N ARG A 302 23.09 -24.21 -46.40
CA ARG A 302 21.96 -23.28 -46.30
C ARG A 302 20.83 -23.96 -45.50
N ALA A 303 20.27 -23.25 -44.54
CA ALA A 303 18.91 -23.52 -44.04
C ALA A 303 18.06 -22.26 -44.24
N ALA A 304 16.86 -22.43 -44.78
CA ALA A 304 16.00 -21.33 -45.21
C ALA A 304 15.16 -20.76 -44.06
N ALA A 305 14.78 -19.49 -44.18
CA ALA A 305 13.85 -18.85 -43.26
C ALA A 305 12.42 -19.37 -43.48
N ALA A 306 11.79 -19.85 -42.41
CA ALA A 306 10.34 -20.03 -42.36
C ALA A 306 9.71 -18.80 -41.70
N ARG A 307 8.99 -17.98 -42.49
CA ARG A 307 8.13 -16.92 -41.95
C ARG A 307 6.85 -17.55 -41.42
N GLY A 308 6.56 -17.35 -40.13
CA GLY A 308 5.22 -17.61 -39.60
C GLY A 308 4.19 -16.61 -40.17
N PRO A 309 2.91 -16.99 -40.29
CA PRO A 309 1.86 -16.09 -40.75
C PRO A 309 1.57 -14.97 -39.73
N PRO A 310 1.10 -13.80 -40.18
CA PRO A 310 0.84 -12.67 -39.30
C PRO A 310 -0.40 -12.93 -38.42
N GLN A 311 -0.29 -12.64 -37.12
CA GLN A 311 -1.45 -12.58 -36.23
C GLN A 311 -2.24 -11.30 -36.50
N SER A 312 -3.55 -11.43 -36.73
CA SER A 312 -4.48 -10.31 -36.87
C SER A 312 -4.67 -9.58 -35.54
N PRO A 313 -4.89 -8.26 -35.53
CA PRO A 313 -5.08 -7.50 -34.30
C PRO A 313 -6.38 -7.90 -33.59
N SER A 314 -6.29 -8.22 -32.30
CA SER A 314 -7.43 -8.39 -31.42
C SER A 314 -8.19 -7.07 -31.25
N LYS A 315 -9.53 -7.13 -31.36
CA LYS A 315 -10.41 -5.98 -31.13
C LYS A 315 -10.28 -5.49 -29.67
N PRO A 316 -10.43 -4.18 -29.40
CA PRO A 316 -10.55 -3.69 -28.03
C PRO A 316 -11.75 -4.34 -27.35
N GLY A 317 -11.56 -4.75 -26.08
CA GLY A 317 -12.62 -5.34 -25.28
C GLY A 317 -13.76 -4.37 -25.03
N VAL A 318 -14.99 -4.88 -25.00
CA VAL A 318 -16.17 -4.10 -24.62
C VAL A 318 -16.03 -3.70 -23.15
N VAL A 319 -15.99 -2.40 -22.88
CA VAL A 319 -16.09 -1.87 -21.53
C VAL A 319 -17.53 -2.07 -21.07
N VAL A 320 -17.75 -3.07 -20.22
CA VAL A 320 -19.00 -3.24 -19.48
C VAL A 320 -18.96 -2.27 -18.31
N ALA A 321 -19.99 -1.44 -18.16
CA ALA A 321 -20.10 -0.51 -17.04
C ALA A 321 -20.20 -1.29 -15.70
N PRO A 322 -19.68 -0.76 -14.58
CA PRO A 322 -19.85 -1.38 -13.29
C PRO A 322 -21.34 -1.42 -12.91
N PRO A 323 -21.81 -2.48 -12.21
CA PRO A 323 -23.20 -2.57 -11.77
C PRO A 323 -23.54 -1.41 -10.81
N THR A 324 -24.75 -0.92 -10.93
CA THR A 324 -25.30 0.13 -10.08
C THR A 324 -25.49 -0.35 -8.64
N SER A 325 -25.58 0.58 -7.69
CA SER A 325 -25.91 0.26 -6.29
C SER A 325 -27.27 -0.44 -6.13
N GLN A 326 -28.15 -0.33 -7.13
CA GLN A 326 -29.41 -1.06 -7.20
C GLN A 326 -29.15 -2.54 -7.50
N GLU A 327 -28.40 -2.85 -8.56
CA GLU A 327 -28.07 -4.21 -8.98
C GLU A 327 -27.25 -4.98 -7.93
N LEU A 328 -26.39 -4.30 -7.16
CA LEU A 328 -25.67 -4.90 -6.04
C LEU A 328 -26.62 -5.28 -4.87
N ASN A 329 -27.67 -4.49 -4.63
CA ASN A 329 -28.66 -4.79 -3.60
C ASN A 329 -29.61 -5.91 -4.04
N ASP A 330 -30.02 -5.93 -5.31
CA ASP A 330 -30.89 -6.98 -5.85
C ASP A 330 -30.16 -8.35 -5.86
N TYR A 331 -28.85 -8.37 -6.14
CA TYR A 331 -28.02 -9.58 -6.02
C TYR A 331 -27.85 -10.06 -4.56
N ALA A 332 -27.85 -9.14 -3.59
CA ALA A 332 -27.83 -9.48 -2.17
C ALA A 332 -29.18 -9.98 -1.65
N ALA A 333 -30.30 -9.51 -2.21
CA ALA A 333 -31.65 -9.97 -1.87
C ALA A 333 -31.95 -11.37 -2.44
N GLY A 334 -31.52 -11.65 -3.68
CA GLY A 334 -31.77 -12.92 -4.36
C GLY A 334 -31.06 -14.16 -3.79
N LEU A 335 -30.20 -14.01 -2.76
CA LEU A 335 -29.44 -15.11 -2.16
C LEU A 335 -30.01 -15.60 -0.81
N LEU A 336 -31.21 -15.14 -0.42
CA LEU A 336 -31.86 -15.51 0.85
C LEU A 336 -33.09 -16.42 0.71
N ASP A 337 -33.57 -16.68 -0.51
CA ASP A 337 -34.70 -17.57 -0.81
C ASP A 337 -34.27 -18.74 -1.73
N ASP A 338 -33.51 -19.70 -1.22
CA ASP A 338 -33.51 -21.07 -1.78
C ASP A 338 -33.31 -22.13 -0.66
N PRO A 339 -34.34 -22.91 -0.31
CA PRO A 339 -34.27 -23.88 0.78
C PRO A 339 -33.67 -25.23 0.35
N ALA A 340 -32.48 -25.52 0.86
CA ALA A 340 -31.94 -26.87 1.08
C ALA A 340 -31.96 -27.86 -0.11
N ALA A 341 -30.93 -27.77 -0.97
CA ALA A 341 -30.51 -28.91 -1.79
C ALA A 341 -29.54 -29.82 -1.02
N ASP A 342 -30.06 -30.93 -0.52
CA ASP A 342 -29.28 -32.10 -0.06
C ASP A 342 -28.43 -32.65 -1.21
N LEU A 343 -27.11 -32.75 -1.02
CA LEU A 343 -26.25 -33.68 -1.75
C LEU A 343 -25.16 -34.24 -0.84
N SER A 344 -25.37 -35.49 -0.45
CA SER A 344 -24.31 -36.39 -0.01
C SER A 344 -23.47 -36.87 -1.20
N PHE A 345 -22.15 -36.68 -1.15
CA PHE A 345 -21.08 -37.58 -1.65
C PHE A 345 -19.70 -37.08 -1.22
#